data_AF-K3X348-F1
#
_entry.id   AF-K3X348-F1
#
_cell.length_a   1.000
_cell.length_b   1.000
_cell.length_c   1.000
_cell.angle_alpha   90.00
_cell.angle_beta   90.00
_cell.angle_gamma   90.00
#
_symmetry.space_group_name_H-M   'P 1'
#
loop_
_entity.id
_entity.type
_entity.pdbx_description
1 polymer ?
#
loop_
_entity_poly.entity_id
_entity_poly.type
_entity_poly.pdbx_seq_one_letter_code
_entity_poly.pdbx_strand_id
1 'polypeptide(L)'
;PAVSYANLGQLTLDLLINTLLQHGDKLQVAVKKVGHFVSENVPPIAGSAAFATQPRDALCLNLEVYQIPSRKITIIQQRAAAFTGRANAFAQELVEWGVNNNVASFCVIAGTDDMLRHDPNMLRR
;
A
#
# COMPACT_ATOMS: atom_id res chain seq x y z
N PRO A 1 -0.10 3.37 -0.29
CA PRO A 1 -1.32 3.78 -1.01
C PRO A 1 -2.08 4.83 -0.19
N ALA A 2 -2.90 5.66 -0.83
CA ALA A 2 -3.86 6.47 -0.09
C ALA A 2 -5.03 5.57 0.37
N VAL A 3 -5.47 5.77 1.61
CA VAL A 3 -6.77 5.25 2.06
C VAL A 3 -7.82 6.23 1.57
N SER A 4 -8.26 6.02 0.33
CA SER A 4 -9.17 6.91 -0.40
C SER A 4 -10.39 6.14 -0.92
N TYR A 5 -11.07 6.68 -1.92
CA TYR A 5 -12.33 6.15 -2.44
C TYR A 5 -12.28 4.64 -2.73
N ALA A 6 -13.27 3.94 -2.19
CA ALA A 6 -13.46 2.49 -2.30
C ALA A 6 -12.23 1.64 -1.94
N ASN A 7 -11.29 2.18 -1.14
CA ASN A 7 -10.03 1.52 -0.78
C ASN A 7 -9.21 1.05 -1.99
N LEU A 8 -9.43 1.63 -3.17
CA LEU A 8 -8.86 1.14 -4.43
C LEU A 8 -7.34 1.10 -4.37
N GLY A 9 -6.70 2.13 -3.81
CA GLY A 9 -5.25 2.15 -3.66
C GLY A 9 -4.71 0.97 -2.83
N GLN A 10 -5.41 0.60 -1.77
CA GLN A 10 -5.03 -0.52 -0.90
C GLN A 10 -5.21 -1.86 -1.62
N LEU A 11 -6.36 -2.05 -2.28
CA LEU A 11 -6.68 -3.26 -3.04
C LEU A 11 -5.75 -3.46 -4.24
N THR A 12 -5.39 -2.38 -4.95
CA THR A 12 -4.41 -2.42 -6.04
C THR A 12 -3.06 -2.94 -5.55
N LEU A 13 -2.59 -2.42 -4.41
CA LEU A 13 -1.33 -2.90 -3.83
C LEU A 13 -1.44 -4.31 -3.27
N ASP A 14 -2.59 -4.71 -2.72
CA ASP A 14 -2.80 -6.10 -2.29
C ASP A 14 -2.70 -7.07 -3.46
N LEU A 15 -3.38 -6.77 -4.58
CA LEU A 15 -3.30 -7.57 -5.79
C LEU A 15 -1.88 -7.65 -6.32
N LEU A 16 -1.19 -6.51 -6.40
CA LEU A 16 0.20 -6.44 -6.87
C LEU A 16 1.13 -7.28 -5.97
N ILE A 17 1.12 -7.03 -4.66
CA ILE A 17 1.98 -7.73 -3.69
C ILE A 17 1.69 -9.23 -3.72
N ASN A 18 0.42 -9.64 -3.66
CA ASN A 18 0.03 -11.04 -3.67
C ASN A 18 0.44 -11.75 -4.97
N THR A 19 0.28 -11.09 -6.11
CA THR A 19 0.72 -11.60 -7.41
C THR A 19 2.23 -11.79 -7.46
N LEU A 20 2.99 -10.82 -6.97
CA LEU A 20 4.45 -10.91 -6.92
C LEU A 20 4.94 -11.96 -5.93
N LEU A 21 4.23 -12.17 -4.81
CA LEU A 21 4.55 -13.23 -3.85
C LEU A 21 4.29 -14.63 -4.43
N GLN A 22 3.23 -14.81 -5.21
CA GLN A 22 2.85 -16.13 -5.76
C GLN A 22 3.50 -16.46 -7.10
N HIS A 23 3.76 -15.45 -7.92
CA HIS A 23 4.20 -15.60 -9.31
C HIS A 23 5.46 -14.81 -9.63
N GLY A 24 6.18 -14.34 -8.61
CA GLY A 24 7.42 -13.60 -8.74
C GLY A 24 8.46 -14.31 -9.61
N ASP A 25 8.59 -15.63 -9.47
CA ASP A 25 9.54 -16.44 -10.26
C ASP A 25 9.26 -16.36 -11.77
N LYS A 26 7.98 -16.41 -12.17
CA LYS A 26 7.56 -16.29 -13.58
C LYS A 26 7.83 -14.89 -14.13
N LEU A 27 7.73 -13.87 -13.28
CA LEU A 27 7.99 -12.48 -13.61
C LEU A 27 9.47 -12.10 -13.44
N GLN A 28 10.31 -13.03 -12.97
CA GLN A 28 11.72 -12.80 -12.62
C GLN A 28 11.88 -11.64 -11.62
N VAL A 29 10.96 -11.55 -10.66
CA VAL A 29 10.88 -10.49 -9.65
C VAL A 29 10.60 -11.11 -8.28
N ALA A 30 11.50 -10.90 -7.32
CA ALA A 30 11.30 -11.31 -5.94
C ALA A 30 10.83 -10.12 -5.09
N VAL A 31 9.65 -10.25 -4.48
CA VAL A 31 9.15 -9.33 -3.46
C VAL A 31 9.28 -9.97 -2.07
N LYS A 32 9.66 -9.18 -1.07
CA LYS A 32 9.70 -9.65 0.33
C LYS A 32 9.21 -8.58 1.29
N LYS A 33 8.54 -8.97 2.37
CA LYS A 33 8.32 -8.08 3.52
C LYS A 33 9.66 -7.85 4.21
N VAL A 34 10.02 -6.59 4.42
CA VAL A 34 11.29 -6.19 5.05
C VAL A 34 11.11 -5.54 6.41
N GLY A 35 9.88 -5.18 6.78
CA GLY A 35 9.58 -4.59 8.07
C GLY A 35 8.25 -3.87 8.07
N HIS A 36 8.14 -2.90 8.98
CA HIS A 36 6.97 -2.05 9.18
C HIS A 36 7.42 -0.61 9.29
N PHE A 37 6.62 0.32 8.77
CA PHE A 37 6.79 1.74 9.01
C PHE A 37 5.97 2.11 10.25
N VAL A 38 6.67 2.47 11.33
CA VAL A 38 6.02 2.81 12.60
C VAL A 38 5.71 4.30 12.58
N SER A 39 4.44 4.64 12.87
CA SER A 39 4.00 6.01 12.97
C SER A 39 2.91 6.15 14.02
N GLU A 40 3.03 7.18 14.87
CA GLU A 40 2.03 7.54 15.87
C GLU A 40 0.80 8.23 15.24
N ASN A 41 0.89 8.61 13.97
CA ASN A 41 -0.16 9.34 13.26
C ASN A 41 -1.22 8.41 12.63
N VAL A 42 -0.99 7.09 12.66
CA VAL A 42 -1.93 6.07 12.18
C VAL A 42 -2.29 5.09 13.29
N PRO A 43 -3.47 4.45 13.25
CA PRO A 43 -3.83 3.47 14.26
C PRO A 43 -3.01 2.19 14.14
N PRO A 44 -2.60 1.59 15.28
CA PRO A 44 -1.95 0.28 15.31
C PRO A 44 -3.00 -0.81 15.11
N ILE A 45 -3.21 -1.23 13.87
CA ILE A 45 -4.14 -2.32 13.55
C ILE A 45 -3.40 -3.63 13.30
N ALA A 46 -4.03 -4.72 13.72
CA ALA A 46 -3.61 -6.09 13.45
C ALA A 46 -4.79 -6.89 12.90
N GLY A 47 -4.53 -7.78 11.96
CA GLY A 47 -5.49 -8.68 11.37
C GLY A 47 -4.87 -10.02 11.01
N SER A 48 -5.67 -10.91 10.42
CA SER A 48 -5.19 -12.19 9.90
C SER A 48 -4.22 -12.00 8.74
N ALA A 49 -3.54 -13.08 8.36
CA ALA A 49 -2.74 -13.17 7.15
C ALA A 49 -3.51 -12.58 5.94
N ALA A 50 -2.89 -11.62 5.26
CA ALA A 50 -3.49 -10.89 4.16
C ALA A 50 -3.18 -11.52 2.78
N PHE A 51 -2.12 -12.32 2.70
CA PHE A 51 -1.64 -12.91 1.46
C PHE A 51 -1.60 -14.44 1.53
N ALA A 52 -1.83 -15.08 0.38
CA ALA A 52 -1.99 -16.53 0.32
C ALA A 52 -0.72 -17.32 0.68
N THR A 53 0.45 -16.71 0.58
CA THR A 53 1.75 -17.33 0.88
C THR A 53 2.14 -17.21 2.35
N GLN A 54 1.37 -16.47 3.17
CA GLN A 54 1.66 -16.29 4.58
C GLN A 54 1.17 -17.48 5.41
N PRO A 55 1.89 -17.85 6.50
CA PRO A 55 1.40 -18.79 7.50
C PRO A 55 0.01 -18.37 8.03
N ARG A 56 -0.83 -19.35 8.39
CA ARG A 56 -2.20 -19.10 8.88
C ARG A 56 -2.22 -18.28 10.18
N ASP A 57 -1.20 -18.44 11.01
CA ASP A 57 -0.98 -17.72 12.27
C ASP A 57 -0.25 -16.37 12.08
N ALA A 58 0.11 -16.01 10.85
CA ALA A 58 0.73 -14.73 10.57
C ALA A 58 -0.25 -13.58 10.79
N LEU A 59 0.25 -12.50 11.39
CA LEU A 59 -0.48 -11.24 11.53
C LEU A 59 -0.11 -10.30 10.39
N CYS A 60 -1.15 -9.65 9.83
CA CYS A 60 -0.98 -8.47 9.00
C CYS A 60 -1.13 -7.23 9.88
N LEU A 61 -0.13 -6.36 9.86
CA LEU A 61 -0.14 -5.11 10.62
C LEU A 61 -0.41 -3.91 9.70
N ASN A 62 -0.67 -2.75 10.31
CA ASN A 62 -0.64 -1.50 9.54
C ASN A 62 0.77 -1.22 9.00
N LEU A 63 0.85 -0.53 7.87
CA LEU A 63 2.10 0.00 7.31
C LEU A 63 3.20 -1.05 7.09
N GLU A 64 2.86 -2.21 6.52
CA GLU A 64 3.84 -3.22 6.14
C GLU A 64 4.69 -2.74 4.96
N VAL A 65 6.02 -2.91 5.08
CA VAL A 65 6.99 -2.50 4.07
C VAL A 65 7.48 -3.71 3.29
N TYR A 66 7.30 -3.67 1.98
CA TYR A 66 7.75 -4.67 1.03
C TYR A 66 8.80 -4.07 0.11
N GLN A 67 9.76 -4.90 -0.31
CA GLN A 67 10.80 -4.47 -1.25
C GLN A 67 10.92 -5.42 -2.43
N ILE A 68 11.23 -4.82 -3.57
CA ILE A 68 11.66 -5.49 -4.80
C ILE A 68 13.08 -5.00 -5.11
N PRO A 69 14.12 -5.66 -4.57
CA PRO A 69 15.50 -5.17 -4.67
C PRO A 69 15.98 -5.01 -6.12
N SER A 70 15.61 -5.95 -7.01
CA SER A 70 16.01 -5.92 -8.42
C SER A 70 15.48 -4.71 -9.19
N ARG A 71 14.42 -4.06 -8.69
CA ARG A 71 13.80 -2.88 -9.31
C ARG A 71 13.99 -1.61 -8.49
N LYS A 72 14.63 -1.69 -7.31
CA LYS A 72 14.74 -0.58 -6.33
C LYS A 72 13.38 0.01 -5.95
N ILE A 73 12.35 -0.82 -5.87
CA ILE A 73 11.00 -0.41 -5.48
C ILE A 73 10.75 -0.82 -4.04
N THR A 74 10.28 0.13 -3.24
CA THR A 74 9.74 -0.10 -1.90
C THR A 74 8.26 0.20 -1.92
N ILE A 75 7.44 -0.73 -1.44
CA ILE A 75 5.99 -0.63 -1.36
C ILE A 75 5.62 -0.59 0.12
N ILE A 76 4.91 0.45 0.54
CA ILE A 76 4.30 0.52 1.87
C ILE A 76 2.82 0.24 1.71
N GLN A 77 2.33 -0.85 2.30
CA GLN A 77 0.91 -1.18 2.35
C GLN A 77 0.27 -0.55 3.59
N GLN A 78 -0.69 0.34 3.39
CA GLN A 78 -1.42 1.01 4.46
C GLN A 78 -2.79 0.37 4.60
N ARG A 79 -3.15 -0.04 5.82
CA ARG A 79 -4.41 -0.74 6.11
C ARG A 79 -5.47 0.19 6.68
N ALA A 80 -5.06 1.20 7.44
CA ALA A 80 -5.94 2.19 8.04
C ALA A 80 -5.43 3.61 7.79
N ALA A 81 -6.37 4.56 7.64
CA ALA A 81 -6.06 5.97 7.42
C ALA A 81 -5.36 6.58 8.64
N ALA A 82 -4.66 7.70 8.43
CA ALA A 82 -4.19 8.52 9.54
C ALA A 82 -5.36 8.99 10.40
N PHE A 83 -5.10 9.24 11.69
CA PHE A 83 -6.10 9.82 12.58
C PHE A 83 -6.62 11.15 12.02
N THR A 84 -7.87 11.48 12.32
CA THR A 84 -8.48 12.74 11.90
C THR A 84 -7.59 13.93 12.30
N GLY A 85 -7.27 14.79 11.35
CA GLY A 85 -6.37 15.94 11.55
C GLY A 85 -4.87 15.62 11.56
N ARG A 86 -4.46 14.36 11.46
CA ARG A 86 -3.04 13.93 11.47
C ARG A 86 -2.46 13.58 10.11
N ALA A 87 -3.25 13.72 9.02
CA ALA A 87 -2.81 13.38 7.67
C ALA A 87 -1.51 14.09 7.24
N ASN A 88 -1.40 15.39 7.52
CA ASN A 88 -0.19 16.17 7.18
C ASN A 88 1.03 15.72 8.00
N ALA A 89 0.84 15.44 9.30
CA ALA A 89 1.90 14.93 10.16
C ALA A 89 2.40 13.56 9.69
N PHE A 90 1.49 12.66 9.33
CA PHE A 90 1.83 11.37 8.73
C PHE A 90 2.59 11.52 7.41
N ALA A 91 2.14 12.43 6.53
CA ALA A 91 2.82 12.69 5.26
C ALA A 91 4.24 13.24 5.47
N GLN A 92 4.43 14.14 6.43
CA GLN A 92 5.75 14.67 6.78
C GLN A 92 6.67 13.56 7.31
N GLU A 93 6.18 12.71 8.22
CA GLU A 93 6.93 11.58 8.76
C GLU A 93 7.35 10.60 7.65
N LEU A 94 6.46 10.34 6.69
CA LEU A 94 6.76 9.51 5.52
C LEU A 94 7.84 10.13 4.62
N VAL A 95 7.79 11.46 4.41
CA VAL A 95 8.81 12.18 3.63
C VAL A 95 10.16 12.15 4.34
N GLU A 96 10.20 12.41 5.64
CA GLU A 96 11.42 12.33 6.45
C GLU A 96 12.02 10.92 6.41
N TRP A 97 11.19 9.89 6.55
CA TRP A 97 11.62 8.50 6.36
C TRP A 97 12.19 8.27 4.96
N GLY A 98 11.56 8.80 3.91
CA GLY A 98 12.04 8.71 2.54
C GLY A 98 13.40 9.36 2.34
N VAL A 99 13.59 10.57 2.87
CA VAL A 99 14.87 11.30 2.83
C VAL A 99 15.98 10.48 3.51
N ASN A 100 15.72 9.98 4.71
CA ASN A 100 16.68 9.16 5.48
C ASN A 100 17.05 7.85 4.77
N ASN A 101 16.18 7.34 3.90
CA ASN A 101 16.40 6.12 3.12
C ASN A 101 16.80 6.38 1.66
N ASN A 102 17.12 7.62 1.29
CA ASN A 102 17.50 8.02 -0.08
C ASN A 102 16.45 7.64 -1.14
N VAL A 103 15.16 7.78 -0.80
CA VAL A 103 14.06 7.54 -1.75
C VAL A 103 14.08 8.64 -2.81
N ALA A 104 14.21 8.24 -4.08
CA ALA A 104 14.28 9.17 -5.20
C ALA A 104 12.93 9.85 -5.49
N SER A 105 11.82 9.13 -5.34
CA SER A 105 10.47 9.65 -5.57
C SER A 105 9.41 8.83 -4.86
N PHE A 106 8.28 9.48 -4.58
CA PHE A 106 7.07 8.82 -4.07
C PHE A 106 6.04 8.65 -5.18
N CYS A 107 5.44 7.47 -5.25
CA CYS A 107 4.28 7.19 -6.10
C CYS A 107 3.09 6.84 -5.21
N VAL A 108 2.01 7.62 -5.30
CA VAL A 108 0.79 7.40 -4.52
C VAL A 108 -0.28 6.80 -5.41
N ILE A 109 -0.73 5.60 -5.06
CA ILE A 109 -1.89 4.94 -5.69
C ILE A 109 -3.13 5.26 -4.87
N ALA A 110 -4.15 5.80 -5.52
CA ALA A 110 -5.41 6.24 -4.91
C ALA A 110 -6.60 5.95 -5.83
N GLY A 111 -7.76 5.71 -5.24
CA GLY A 111 -9.04 5.76 -5.94
C GLY A 111 -9.59 7.19 -6.01
N THR A 112 -10.17 7.52 -7.16
CA THR A 112 -10.94 8.74 -7.38
C THR A 112 -12.34 8.36 -7.84
N ASP A 113 -13.34 9.11 -7.40
CA ASP A 113 -14.71 8.97 -7.86
C ASP A 113 -15.01 10.03 -8.92
N ASP A 114 -15.73 9.63 -9.96
CA ASP A 114 -16.23 10.51 -11.01
C ASP A 114 -17.76 10.44 -11.00
N MET A 115 -18.34 10.92 -9.88
CA MET A 115 -19.78 10.90 -9.59
C MET A 115 -20.63 11.56 -10.70
N LEU A 116 -20.04 12.44 -11.51
CA LEU A 116 -20.71 13.21 -12.55
C LEU A 116 -20.26 12.80 -13.96
N ARG A 117 -19.69 11.59 -14.12
CA ARG A 117 -19.26 11.09 -15.43
C ARG A 117 -20.45 10.85 -16.35
N HIS A 118 -20.71 11.82 -17.22
CA HIS A 118 -21.75 11.75 -18.26
C HIS A 118 -21.21 11.25 -19.61
N ASP A 119 -20.38 10.20 -19.61
CA ASP A 119 -19.92 9.62 -20.87
C ASP A 119 -20.87 8.52 -21.40
N PRO A 120 -20.86 8.23 -22.71
CA PRO A 120 -21.76 7.24 -23.30
C PRO A 120 -21.58 5.82 -22.74
N ASN A 121 -20.42 5.51 -22.13
CA ASN A 121 -20.15 4.22 -21.53
C ASN A 121 -20.97 4.00 -20.24
N MET A 122 -21.31 5.07 -19.52
CA MET A 122 -22.18 5.03 -18.34
C MET A 122 -23.68 4.92 -18.69
N LEU A 123 -24.10 5.43 -19.84
CA LEU A 123 -25.52 5.46 -20.27
C LEU A 123 -26.00 4.17 -20.97
N ARG A 124 -25.11 3.20 -21.21
CA ARG A 124 -25.42 1.92 -21.88
C ARG A 124 -25.61 0.74 -20.90
N ARG A 125 -26.01 1.02 -19.66
CA ARG A 125 -26.33 -0.04 -18.69
C ARG A 125 -27.71 -0.64 -18.92
#